data_AF-A0AAD5XFB3-F1
#
_entry.id   AF-A0AAD5XFB3-F1
#
_cell.length_a   1.000
_cell.length_b   1.000
_cell.length_c   1.000
_cell.angle_alpha   90.00
_cell.angle_beta   90.00
_cell.angle_gamma   90.00
#
_symmetry.space_group_name_H-M   'P 1'
#
loop_
_entity.id
_entity.type
_entity.pdbx_description
1 polymer ?
#
loop_
_entity_poly.entity_id
_entity_poly.type
_entity_poly.pdbx_seq_one_letter_code
_entity_poly.pdbx_strand_id
1 'polypeptide(L)'
;MVYSHQYNFGASDLAISISQNNTHLVALPAIAGGLVIAYNLDSAKSVVKFSRAALPRIFDGTITQWNHPLLVADNSFLANISSTITIVRRSKTSGSTVNLIKALAMMDSTAGYTESPFSTAGYYFSMKNSVAAATTSAAGVIIGSIPWTLTYLNQYEASQQCISAGFNCVAGLVQHVDGTYLNCTIQTLKAAVTSVTSNSLDVLNVYNSTLLILDLSVSGAYPLAVISNWVIDPEFISLSYINTVWALRFMWYFFQHPEFSEQLGFVSLGNSAIASKTLTFLEGIKFAGQQLYGNSICDPLINGSYTNPCVHGYCPDILPFQSSSSQCLCDYGFQNINNVDCSEKSPFLSVGIVSKIQIALAVSGLVIVTAIIVKLYTIRNNKAIKSMSPPCCFFILAGCMIGLLAIIFSAANATKASCYLANILPALAFGMIFSMIFFKALRLGLIFGYQRIARLQFLRDDFLIGCSFILSIIDAILAWLFVGGSQYQPRLQVFSDQDTGVWICSSTQDATDTTISELFAILIAFNAVVLVLCLGIGFATRKVTGKFDESKKVGIVILISTVLVLLGLA
;
A
#
# COMPACT_ATOMS: atom_id res chain seq x y z
N MET A 1 -9.09 13.31 29.07
CA MET A 1 -9.63 12.89 27.76
C MET A 1 -9.18 11.48 27.40
N VAL A 2 -7.87 11.17 27.33
CA VAL A 2 -7.39 9.78 27.20
C VAL A 2 -7.81 8.93 28.40
N TYR A 3 -7.58 9.44 29.63
CA TYR A 3 -8.04 8.78 30.87
C TYR A 3 -9.54 8.46 30.89
N SER A 4 -10.35 9.36 30.33
CA SER A 4 -11.81 9.21 30.25
C SER A 4 -12.24 8.49 28.97
N HIS A 5 -11.31 7.86 28.27
CA HIS A 5 -11.49 7.07 27.04
C HIS A 5 -12.26 7.78 25.91
N GLN A 6 -12.13 9.12 25.84
CA GLN A 6 -12.74 9.92 24.78
C GLN A 6 -11.92 9.93 23.48
N TYR A 7 -10.61 9.68 23.59
CA TYR A 7 -9.68 9.59 22.46
C TYR A 7 -8.79 8.37 22.65
N ASN A 8 -8.34 7.79 21.52
CA ASN A 8 -7.48 6.61 21.53
C ASN A 8 -6.07 6.90 22.04
N PHE A 9 -5.60 8.12 21.81
CA PHE A 9 -4.36 8.64 22.33
C PHE A 9 -4.46 10.17 22.46
N GLY A 10 -3.53 10.76 23.19
CA GLY A 10 -3.39 12.21 23.35
C GLY A 10 -1.94 12.64 23.19
N ALA A 11 -1.67 13.93 23.39
CA ALA A 11 -0.33 14.47 23.37
C ALA A 11 -0.09 15.37 24.59
N SER A 12 1.14 15.37 25.11
CA SER A 12 1.55 16.18 26.26
C SER A 12 3.03 16.54 26.20
N ASP A 13 3.35 17.83 26.32
CA ASP A 13 4.72 18.33 26.49
C ASP A 13 5.24 18.14 27.93
N LEU A 14 4.39 17.63 28.81
CA LEU A 14 4.66 17.42 30.23
C LEU A 14 4.65 15.94 30.57
N ALA A 15 5.52 15.60 31.52
CA ALA A 15 5.44 14.37 32.28
C ALA A 15 4.02 14.21 32.87
N ILE A 16 3.47 13.00 32.82
CA ILE A 16 2.22 12.70 33.49
C ILE A 16 2.56 12.50 34.97
N SER A 17 1.78 13.04 35.91
CA SER A 17 1.95 12.70 37.33
C SER A 17 1.20 11.40 37.64
N ILE A 18 1.84 10.43 38.31
CA ILE A 18 1.12 9.26 38.85
C ILE A 18 0.16 9.74 39.94
N SER A 19 -1.11 9.42 39.79
CA SER A 19 -2.14 9.52 40.80
C SER A 19 -2.88 8.19 40.88
N GLN A 20 -3.62 7.94 41.97
CA GLN A 20 -4.42 6.71 42.12
C GLN A 20 -5.39 6.46 40.95
N ASN A 21 -5.76 7.51 40.21
CA ASN A 21 -6.72 7.42 39.13
C ASN A 21 -6.09 7.11 37.77
N ASN A 22 -4.80 7.35 37.52
CA ASN A 22 -4.20 7.28 36.18
C ASN A 22 -2.94 6.40 36.10
N THR A 23 -2.82 5.40 36.97
CA THR A 23 -1.67 4.47 37.06
C THR A 23 -1.37 3.71 35.77
N HIS A 24 -2.36 3.56 34.90
CA HIS A 24 -2.27 2.81 33.64
C HIS A 24 -1.83 3.66 32.46
N LEU A 25 -1.89 5.01 32.54
CA LEU A 25 -1.50 5.85 31.41
C LEU A 25 0.01 5.79 31.18
N VAL A 26 0.42 5.80 29.92
CA VAL A 26 1.82 5.85 29.51
C VAL A 26 2.06 7.07 28.65
N ALA A 27 3.06 7.88 29.01
CA ALA A 27 3.61 8.91 28.14
C ALA A 27 4.78 8.31 27.32
N LEU A 28 4.68 8.33 26.00
CA LEU A 28 5.70 7.84 25.06
C LEU A 28 6.32 9.04 24.32
N PRO A 29 7.62 9.32 24.47
CA PRO A 29 8.28 10.42 23.76
C PRO A 29 8.14 10.29 22.26
N ALA A 30 7.57 11.29 21.59
CA ALA A 30 7.26 11.22 20.16
C ALA A 30 8.21 12.09 19.33
N ILE A 31 8.42 13.34 19.76
CA ILE A 31 9.09 14.36 18.97
C ILE A 31 9.78 15.37 19.87
N ALA A 32 10.88 15.97 19.42
CA ALA A 32 11.55 17.07 20.11
C ALA A 32 11.41 18.39 19.34
N GLY A 33 11.17 19.48 20.08
CA GLY A 33 11.07 20.83 19.58
C GLY A 33 11.70 21.83 20.54
N GLY A 34 11.50 23.12 20.30
CA GLY A 34 12.00 24.17 21.19
C GLY A 34 11.02 25.31 21.37
N LEU A 35 11.00 25.89 22.57
CA LEU A 35 10.30 27.14 22.82
C LEU A 35 11.17 28.30 22.36
N VAL A 36 10.67 29.02 21.37
CA VAL A 36 11.31 30.20 20.80
C VAL A 36 10.73 31.44 21.43
N ILE A 37 11.60 32.36 21.84
CA ILE A 37 11.18 33.68 22.31
C ILE A 37 10.92 34.56 21.10
N ALA A 38 9.64 34.67 20.74
CA ALA A 38 9.18 35.46 19.60
C ALA A 38 8.75 36.84 20.07
N TYR A 39 9.17 37.90 19.38
CA TYR A 39 8.86 39.27 19.74
C TYR A 39 8.52 40.11 18.52
N ASN A 40 7.79 41.20 18.74
CA ASN A 40 7.50 42.21 17.74
C ASN A 40 8.15 43.53 18.15
N LEU A 41 9.19 43.89 17.41
CA LEU A 41 9.92 45.12 17.58
C LEU A 41 9.87 45.88 16.25
N ASP A 42 9.00 46.86 16.20
CA ASP A 42 8.94 47.79 15.08
C ASP A 42 10.31 48.47 15.00
N SER A 43 11.08 48.23 13.93
CA SER A 43 12.46 48.70 13.69
C SER A 43 13.66 47.91 14.26
N ALA A 44 13.53 46.61 14.59
CA ALA A 44 14.70 45.79 14.95
C ALA A 44 15.74 45.69 13.79
N LYS A 45 16.95 46.23 14.01
CA LYS A 45 18.07 46.18 13.05
C LYS A 45 18.83 44.86 13.06
N SER A 46 18.72 44.12 14.15
CA SER A 46 19.38 42.84 14.41
C SER A 46 18.48 41.96 15.27
N VAL A 47 18.75 40.65 15.28
CA VAL A 47 18.05 39.71 16.15
C VAL A 47 18.43 39.95 17.62
N VAL A 48 17.42 40.11 18.49
CA VAL A 48 17.61 40.26 19.94
C VAL A 48 18.22 39.01 20.56
N LYS A 49 19.22 39.24 21.40
CA LYS A 49 19.91 38.28 22.25
C LYS A 49 19.34 38.34 23.66
N PHE A 50 18.74 37.26 24.10
CA PHE A 50 18.21 37.11 25.45
C PHE A 50 19.25 36.40 26.32
N SER A 51 19.94 37.16 27.16
CA SER A 51 20.92 36.62 28.11
C SER A 51 20.24 35.86 29.24
N ARG A 52 20.98 34.97 29.90
CA ARG A 52 20.49 34.21 31.07
C ARG A 52 20.12 35.15 32.23
N ALA A 53 20.72 36.35 32.28
CA ALA A 53 20.42 37.37 33.27
C ALA A 53 19.18 38.20 32.90
N ALA A 54 18.94 38.48 31.62
CA ALA A 54 17.83 39.32 31.18
C ALA A 54 16.52 38.52 31.00
N LEU A 55 16.58 37.31 30.45
CA LEU A 55 15.38 36.56 30.07
C LEU A 55 14.43 36.25 31.24
N PRO A 56 14.89 35.73 32.40
CA PRO A 56 14.04 35.55 33.57
C PRO A 56 13.45 36.87 34.05
N ARG A 57 14.22 37.97 33.98
CA ARG A 57 13.77 39.29 34.43
C ARG A 57 12.75 39.96 33.50
N ILE A 58 12.69 39.56 32.22
CA ILE A 58 11.59 39.96 31.34
C ILE A 58 10.31 39.25 31.81
N PHE A 59 10.37 37.94 32.02
CA PHE A 59 9.21 37.11 32.34
C PHE A 59 8.77 37.15 33.81
N ASP A 60 9.49 37.85 34.70
CA ASP A 60 9.04 38.18 36.04
C ASP A 60 8.51 39.63 36.17
N GLY A 61 8.64 40.42 35.09
CA GLY A 61 8.18 41.80 35.03
C GLY A 61 9.14 42.84 35.64
N THR A 62 10.37 42.46 36.00
CA THR A 62 11.42 43.39 36.44
C THR A 62 11.92 44.25 35.27
N ILE A 63 12.15 43.63 34.12
CA ILE A 63 12.47 44.31 32.86
C ILE A 63 11.15 44.63 32.16
N THR A 64 10.77 45.90 32.21
CA THR A 64 9.51 46.39 31.63
C THR A 64 9.67 47.19 30.35
N GLN A 65 10.90 47.56 29.96
CA GLN A 65 11.18 48.36 28.76
C GLN A 65 12.29 47.72 27.92
N TRP A 66 12.23 47.93 26.60
CA TRP A 66 13.20 47.36 25.66
C TRP A 66 14.62 47.92 25.78
N ASN A 67 14.76 49.17 26.23
CA ASN A 67 16.06 49.82 26.48
C ASN A 67 16.62 49.57 27.89
N HIS A 68 16.09 48.58 28.63
CA HIS A 68 16.60 48.27 29.97
C HIS A 68 18.09 47.91 29.92
N PRO A 69 18.94 48.40 30.85
CA PRO A 69 20.40 48.22 30.79
C PRO A 69 20.86 46.76 30.65
N LEU A 70 20.22 45.82 31.34
CA LEU A 70 20.52 44.38 31.23
C LEU A 70 20.26 43.80 29.84
N LEU A 71 19.27 44.34 29.11
CA LEU A 71 18.96 43.88 27.76
C LEU A 71 19.84 44.60 26.73
N VAL A 72 20.13 45.88 26.94
CA VAL A 72 21.01 46.69 26.08
C VAL A 72 22.46 46.23 26.12
N ALA A 73 22.92 45.66 27.23
CA ALA A 73 24.28 45.15 27.38
C ALA A 73 24.70 44.19 26.25
N ASP A 74 23.77 43.32 25.81
CA ASP A 74 23.96 42.38 24.71
C ASP A 74 23.35 42.87 23.37
N ASN A 75 22.59 43.97 23.41
CA ASN A 75 21.78 44.49 22.30
C ASN A 75 21.83 46.02 22.23
N SER A 76 22.99 46.58 21.87
CA SER A 76 23.21 48.04 21.84
C SER A 76 22.18 48.81 20.99
N PHE A 77 21.62 48.17 19.95
CA PHE A 77 20.59 48.77 19.09
C PHE A 77 19.25 49.05 19.80
N LEU A 78 19.01 48.47 20.99
CA LEU A 78 17.81 48.71 21.78
C LEU A 78 17.88 49.96 22.67
N ALA A 79 19.05 50.60 22.79
CA ALA A 79 19.27 51.72 23.72
C ALA A 79 18.28 52.89 23.58
N ASN A 80 17.76 53.10 22.36
CA ASN A 80 16.82 54.17 22.04
C ASN A 80 15.35 53.72 22.00
N ILE A 81 15.04 52.49 22.42
CA ILE A 81 13.68 51.91 22.37
C ILE A 81 13.09 51.89 23.78
N SER A 82 12.49 52.99 24.23
CA SER A 82 11.88 53.10 25.58
C SER A 82 10.48 52.48 25.69
N SER A 83 10.00 51.78 24.65
CA SER A 83 8.68 51.15 24.63
C SER A 83 8.56 50.05 25.68
N THR A 84 7.36 49.95 26.29
CA THR A 84 7.05 48.93 27.29
C THR A 84 6.96 47.54 26.67
N ILE A 85 7.58 46.56 27.29
CA ILE A 85 7.47 45.14 26.93
C ILE A 85 6.11 44.62 27.43
N THR A 86 5.30 44.11 26.51
CA THR A 86 4.05 43.43 26.84
C THR A 86 4.19 41.93 26.63
N ILE A 87 4.06 41.15 27.70
CA ILE A 87 4.23 39.69 27.65
C ILE A 87 2.91 39.05 27.23
N VAL A 88 2.90 38.28 26.15
CA VAL A 88 1.76 37.44 25.78
C VAL A 88 2.00 36.05 26.38
N ARG A 89 1.15 35.66 27.32
CA ARG A 89 1.25 34.39 28.05
C ARG A 89 0.06 33.47 27.79
N ARG A 90 0.27 32.18 27.99
CA ARG A 90 -0.76 31.14 27.91
C ARG A 90 -1.29 30.77 29.29
N SER A 91 -2.20 29.81 29.35
CA SER A 91 -2.80 29.32 30.61
C SER A 91 -1.81 28.55 31.47
N LYS A 92 -2.10 28.41 32.77
CA LYS A 92 -1.33 27.58 33.72
C LYS A 92 -1.26 26.09 33.35
N THR A 93 -2.15 25.62 32.48
CA THR A 93 -2.21 24.23 32.01
C THR A 93 -1.50 24.00 30.68
N SER A 94 -0.95 25.05 30.05
CA SER A 94 -0.20 24.93 28.80
C SER A 94 1.19 24.34 29.07
N GLY A 95 1.54 23.26 28.37
CA GLY A 95 2.85 22.61 28.46
C GLY A 95 4.00 23.58 28.19
N SER A 96 3.88 24.42 27.16
CA SER A 96 4.84 25.49 26.85
C SER A 96 5.05 26.47 28.00
N THR A 97 3.98 26.82 28.75
CA THR A 97 4.09 27.74 29.90
C THR A 97 4.83 27.10 31.05
N VAL A 98 4.48 25.85 31.38
CA VAL A 98 5.12 25.11 32.46
C VAL A 98 6.60 24.87 32.16
N ASN A 99 6.93 24.47 30.92
CA ASN A 99 8.31 24.27 30.49
C ASN A 99 9.11 25.57 30.44
N LEU A 100 8.52 26.70 30.02
CA LEU A 100 9.18 28.01 30.11
C LEU A 100 9.49 28.37 31.56
N ILE A 101 8.48 28.37 32.45
CA ILE A 101 8.66 28.71 33.88
C ILE A 101 9.76 27.84 34.50
N LYS A 102 9.77 26.54 34.18
CA LYS A 102 10.78 25.60 34.65
C LYS A 102 12.19 25.98 34.14
N ALA A 103 12.33 26.33 32.87
CA ALA A 103 13.60 26.76 32.31
C ALA A 103 14.11 28.08 32.93
N LEU A 104 13.21 29.05 33.15
CA LEU A 104 13.58 30.32 33.79
C LEU A 104 14.04 30.11 35.24
N ALA A 105 13.39 29.22 35.98
CA ALA A 105 13.82 28.84 37.32
C ALA A 105 15.21 28.16 37.32
N MET A 106 15.51 27.34 36.30
CA MET A 106 16.84 26.73 36.13
C MET A 106 17.91 27.78 35.81
N MET A 107 17.62 28.71 34.90
CA MET A 107 18.52 29.81 34.56
C MET A 107 18.85 30.67 35.77
N ASP A 108 17.83 31.04 36.57
CA ASP A 108 18.01 31.75 37.85
C ASP A 108 18.92 30.97 38.81
N SER A 109 18.67 29.67 38.97
CA SER A 109 19.48 28.80 39.83
C SER A 109 20.94 28.73 39.38
N THR A 110 21.21 28.60 38.07
CA THR A 110 22.59 28.59 37.55
C THR A 110 23.26 29.95 37.70
N ALA A 111 22.51 31.04 37.64
CA ALA A 111 23.02 32.39 37.84
C ALA A 111 23.28 32.74 39.32
N GLY A 112 23.01 31.82 40.25
CA GLY A 112 23.21 32.03 41.69
C GLY A 112 22.07 32.76 42.39
N TYR A 113 20.89 32.86 41.77
CA TYR A 113 19.72 33.48 42.37
C TYR A 113 19.00 32.47 43.29
N THR A 114 19.06 32.69 44.60
CA THR A 114 18.61 31.70 45.61
C THR A 114 17.09 31.54 45.71
N GLU A 115 16.29 32.56 45.37
CA GLU A 115 14.83 32.54 45.48
C GLU A 115 14.15 32.98 44.18
N SER A 116 14.18 32.11 43.16
CA SER A 116 13.52 32.41 41.87
C SER A 116 12.02 32.72 42.04
N PRO A 117 11.50 33.83 41.48
CA PRO A 117 10.05 34.13 41.50
C PRO A 117 9.22 33.03 40.82
N PHE A 118 9.81 32.30 39.88
CA PHE A 118 9.20 31.19 39.16
C PHE A 118 8.98 29.95 40.04
N SER A 119 9.61 29.88 41.23
CA SER A 119 9.34 28.85 42.25
C SER A 119 8.05 29.13 43.03
N THR A 120 7.51 30.36 42.96
CA THR A 120 6.28 30.73 43.67
C THR A 120 5.05 30.47 42.81
N ALA A 121 4.18 29.57 43.26
CA ALA A 121 2.95 29.23 42.54
C ALA A 121 2.08 30.47 42.29
N GLY A 122 1.72 30.71 41.02
CA GLY A 122 0.83 31.80 40.63
C GLY A 122 1.50 33.16 40.41
N TYR A 123 2.77 33.34 40.78
CA TYR A 123 3.51 34.61 40.59
C TYR A 123 3.50 35.07 39.13
N TYR A 124 3.85 34.17 38.21
CA TYR A 124 3.86 34.45 36.76
C TYR A 124 2.49 34.93 36.23
N PHE A 125 1.39 34.53 36.87
CA PHE A 125 0.04 34.87 36.42
C PHE A 125 -0.52 36.14 37.06
N SER A 126 0.13 36.69 38.09
CA SER A 126 -0.25 37.94 38.74
C SER A 126 0.40 39.19 38.12
N MET A 127 1.31 39.00 37.16
CA MET A 127 2.00 40.09 36.47
C MET A 127 1.04 41.02 35.70
N LYS A 128 1.16 42.32 35.96
CA LYS A 128 0.32 43.37 35.36
C LYS A 128 0.70 43.71 33.92
N ASN A 129 1.94 43.47 33.50
CA ASN A 129 2.45 43.71 32.15
C ASN A 129 2.30 42.47 31.24
N SER A 130 1.21 41.71 31.40
CA SER A 130 0.94 40.50 30.63
C SER A 130 -0.48 40.44 30.07
N VAL A 131 -0.62 39.86 28.87
CA VAL A 131 -1.88 39.59 28.19
C VAL A 131 -2.03 38.07 28.07
N ALA A 132 -3.22 37.55 28.38
CA ALA A 132 -3.50 36.13 28.26
C ALA A 132 -4.03 35.77 26.86
N ALA A 133 -3.42 34.76 26.24
CA ALA A 133 -3.91 34.14 25.01
C ALA A 133 -4.45 32.72 25.30
N ALA A 134 -5.59 32.37 24.71
CA ALA A 134 -6.23 31.08 24.93
C ALA A 134 -5.45 29.93 24.26
N THR A 135 -5.04 30.12 23.01
CA THR A 135 -4.34 29.12 22.18
C THR A 135 -2.95 29.61 21.75
N THR A 136 -2.10 28.71 21.29
CA THR A 136 -0.75 29.09 20.83
C THR A 136 -0.84 29.93 19.56
N SER A 137 -1.76 29.57 18.65
CA SER A 137 -2.09 30.38 17.47
C SER A 137 -2.59 31.78 17.84
N ALA A 138 -3.43 31.92 18.87
CA ALA A 138 -3.87 33.22 19.35
C ALA A 138 -2.69 34.05 19.89
N ALA A 139 -1.76 33.42 20.62
CA ALA A 139 -0.55 34.11 21.07
C ALA A 139 0.29 34.60 19.87
N GLY A 140 0.43 33.77 18.82
CA GLY A 140 1.07 34.13 17.56
C GLY A 140 0.43 35.33 16.85
N VAL A 141 -0.90 35.36 16.75
CA VAL A 141 -1.62 36.49 16.13
C VAL A 141 -1.45 37.77 16.93
N ILE A 142 -1.54 37.70 18.27
CA ILE A 142 -1.36 38.86 19.15
C ILE A 142 0.03 39.44 18.94
N ILE A 143 1.08 38.62 18.95
CA ILE A 143 2.44 39.15 18.76
C ILE A 143 2.69 39.67 17.35
N GLY A 144 2.10 39.05 16.32
CA GLY A 144 2.26 39.53 14.96
C GLY A 144 1.65 40.92 14.78
N SER A 145 0.50 41.15 15.42
CA SER A 145 -0.32 42.35 15.21
C SER A 145 -0.03 43.51 16.15
N ILE A 146 0.53 43.24 17.34
CA ILE A 146 0.72 44.25 18.38
C ILE A 146 2.22 44.49 18.59
N PRO A 147 2.73 45.71 18.30
CA PRO A 147 4.14 46.02 18.50
C PRO A 147 4.52 46.01 19.98
N TRP A 148 5.82 45.86 20.25
CA TRP A 148 6.41 45.84 21.60
C TRP A 148 5.97 44.64 22.46
N THR A 149 5.47 43.60 21.82
CA THR A 149 5.05 42.36 22.48
C THR A 149 6.13 41.29 22.40
N LEU A 150 6.09 40.35 23.33
CA LEU A 150 6.95 39.16 23.35
C LEU A 150 6.16 37.96 23.88
N THR A 151 6.43 36.78 23.34
CA THR A 151 5.82 35.50 23.71
C THR A 151 6.83 34.36 23.60
N TYR A 152 6.37 33.16 23.91
CA TYR A 152 7.05 31.89 23.70
C TYR A 152 6.18 31.00 22.83
N LEU A 153 6.69 30.57 21.68
CA LEU A 153 5.99 29.71 20.71
C LEU A 153 6.86 28.49 20.40
N ASN A 154 6.27 27.43 19.85
CA ASN A 154 7.12 26.43 19.20
C ASN A 154 7.75 27.03 17.93
N GLN A 155 8.84 26.42 17.46
CA GLN A 155 9.62 26.94 16.34
C GLN A 155 8.84 27.01 15.01
N TYR A 156 7.88 26.12 14.80
CA TYR A 156 7.04 26.12 13.60
C TYR A 156 6.01 27.26 13.63
N GLU A 157 5.32 27.45 14.74
CA GLU A 157 4.38 28.56 14.90
C GLU A 157 5.08 29.91 14.83
N ALA A 158 6.27 30.01 15.43
CA ALA A 158 7.12 31.18 15.28
C ALA A 158 7.47 31.41 13.81
N SER A 159 7.90 30.39 13.06
CA SER A 159 8.24 30.57 11.65
C SER A 159 7.04 30.95 10.79
N GLN A 160 5.87 30.35 11.00
CA GLN A 160 4.66 30.69 10.24
C GLN A 160 4.17 32.11 10.51
N GLN A 161 4.09 32.50 11.78
CA GLN A 161 3.53 33.80 12.17
C GLN A 161 4.51 34.95 11.92
N CYS A 162 5.81 34.70 12.05
CA CYS A 162 6.85 35.72 11.92
C CYS A 162 7.38 35.86 10.48
N ILE A 163 7.00 34.98 9.55
CA ILE A 163 7.33 35.08 8.11
C ILE A 163 6.10 35.51 7.27
N SER A 164 4.88 35.44 7.81
CA SER A 164 3.67 35.86 7.10
C SER A 164 3.73 37.34 6.71
N ALA A 165 3.46 37.63 5.43
CA ALA A 165 3.55 38.98 4.86
C ALA A 165 2.67 39.97 5.65
N GLY A 166 3.30 40.92 6.34
CA GLY A 166 2.64 41.99 7.08
C GLY A 166 2.86 42.02 8.60
N PHE A 167 3.56 41.03 9.19
CA PHE A 167 3.87 41.02 10.63
C PHE A 167 5.36 41.25 10.91
N ASN A 168 5.66 42.13 11.88
CA ASN A 168 7.03 42.50 12.30
C ASN A 168 7.55 41.59 13.44
N CYS A 169 7.30 40.28 13.37
CA CYS A 169 7.75 39.35 14.40
C CYS A 169 9.12 38.73 14.05
N VAL A 170 9.97 38.50 15.06
CA VAL A 170 11.26 37.82 14.94
C VAL A 170 11.49 36.86 16.13
N ALA A 171 12.15 35.74 15.87
CA ALA A 171 12.65 34.81 16.88
C ALA A 171 14.00 35.27 17.45
N GLY A 172 14.12 35.42 18.77
CA GLY A 172 15.38 35.79 19.42
C GLY A 172 16.36 34.65 19.64
N LEU A 173 17.60 35.02 19.97
CA LEU A 173 18.64 34.08 20.38
C LEU A 173 18.63 33.94 21.91
N VAL A 174 18.83 32.74 22.43
CA VAL A 174 18.86 32.49 23.87
C VAL A 174 20.27 32.08 24.28
N GLN A 175 20.76 32.65 25.38
CA GLN A 175 22.10 32.37 25.88
C GLN A 175 22.19 30.99 26.55
N HIS A 176 23.09 30.17 26.03
CA HIS A 176 23.46 28.87 26.57
C HIS A 176 24.37 29.01 27.81
N VAL A 177 24.53 27.93 28.58
CA VAL A 177 25.30 27.91 29.83
C VAL A 177 26.78 28.31 29.62
N ASP A 178 27.34 28.01 28.44
CA ASP A 178 28.71 28.42 28.05
C ASP A 178 28.84 29.88 27.59
N GLY A 179 27.74 30.66 27.64
CA GLY A 179 27.70 32.06 27.25
C GLY A 179 27.44 32.31 25.76
N THR A 180 27.40 31.27 24.92
CA THR A 180 27.07 31.41 23.50
C THR A 180 25.57 31.71 23.30
N TYR A 181 25.22 32.39 22.21
CA TYR A 181 23.83 32.69 21.87
C TYR A 181 23.36 31.78 20.75
N LEU A 182 22.34 30.97 21.03
CA LEU A 182 21.83 29.95 20.11
C LEU A 182 20.46 30.32 19.57
N ASN A 183 20.22 30.04 18.29
CA ASN A 183 18.89 30.00 17.70
C ASN A 183 18.27 28.61 17.87
N CYS A 184 16.95 28.50 17.77
CA CYS A 184 16.27 27.21 17.76
C CYS A 184 16.35 26.61 16.35
N THR A 185 17.22 25.62 16.16
CA THR A 185 17.38 24.89 14.89
C THR A 185 17.32 23.39 15.14
N ILE A 186 17.10 22.61 14.09
CA ILE A 186 17.18 21.14 14.16
C ILE A 186 18.53 20.70 14.75
N GLN A 187 19.64 21.38 14.44
CA GLN A 187 20.97 21.02 14.94
C GLN A 187 21.10 21.25 16.45
N THR A 188 20.71 22.43 16.94
CA THR A 188 20.79 22.76 18.37
C THR A 188 19.80 21.96 19.22
N LEU A 189 18.66 21.57 18.63
CA LEU A 189 17.71 20.65 19.25
C LEU A 189 18.22 19.20 19.26
N LYS A 190 18.86 18.74 18.17
CA LYS A 190 19.50 17.41 18.11
C LYS A 190 20.58 17.28 19.18
N ALA A 191 21.39 18.34 19.39
CA ALA A 191 22.38 18.37 20.47
C ALA A 191 21.75 18.13 21.86
N ALA A 192 20.57 18.73 22.12
CA ALA A 192 19.84 18.48 23.35
C ALA A 192 19.30 17.03 23.45
N VAL A 193 18.77 16.47 22.36
CA VAL A 193 18.25 15.09 22.34
C VAL A 193 19.37 14.05 22.57
N THR A 194 20.58 14.29 22.04
CA THR A 194 21.70 13.35 22.18
C THR A 194 22.17 13.14 23.62
N SER A 195 21.79 14.01 24.56
CA SER A 195 22.09 13.81 25.99
C SER A 195 21.27 12.69 26.63
N VAL A 196 20.15 12.29 26.01
CA VAL A 196 19.28 11.23 26.50
C VAL A 196 19.82 9.88 26.03
N THR A 197 20.33 9.08 26.96
CA THR A 197 20.90 7.76 26.67
C THR A 197 19.94 6.62 27.02
N SER A 198 20.21 5.42 26.51
CA SER A 198 19.46 4.19 26.83
C SER A 198 19.41 3.89 28.34
N ASN A 199 20.44 4.31 29.07
CA ASN A 199 20.62 4.10 30.51
C ASN A 199 19.85 5.12 31.36
N SER A 200 19.53 6.31 30.83
CA SER A 200 18.71 7.31 31.52
C SER A 200 17.19 7.04 31.42
N LEU A 201 16.80 6.06 30.60
CA LEU A 201 15.41 5.68 30.34
C LEU A 201 15.02 4.47 31.21
N ASP A 202 14.88 4.63 32.53
CA ASP A 202 14.50 3.52 33.42
C ASP A 202 13.06 3.02 33.16
N VAL A 203 12.15 3.93 32.80
CA VAL A 203 10.78 3.63 32.40
C VAL A 203 10.38 4.60 31.29
N LEU A 204 9.78 4.11 30.19
CA LEU A 204 9.25 4.96 29.11
C LEU A 204 8.19 5.93 29.61
N ASN A 205 7.45 5.52 30.63
CA ASN A 205 6.40 6.28 31.24
C ASN A 205 6.99 7.48 31.97
N VAL A 206 6.95 8.65 31.31
CA VAL A 206 7.49 9.92 31.80
C VAL A 206 6.70 10.39 33.04
N TYR A 207 6.95 9.73 34.16
CA TYR A 207 6.48 10.11 35.50
C TYR A 207 7.50 10.98 36.24
N ASN A 208 8.72 11.11 35.70
CA ASN A 208 9.83 11.85 36.28
C ASN A 208 10.52 12.74 35.23
N SER A 209 11.44 13.60 35.69
CA SER A 209 12.20 14.54 34.87
C SER A 209 13.36 13.89 34.09
N THR A 210 13.36 12.58 33.85
CA THR A 210 14.47 11.88 33.15
C THR A 210 14.62 12.28 31.69
N LEU A 211 13.51 12.68 31.05
CA LEU A 211 13.47 13.16 29.67
C LEU A 211 13.44 14.70 29.57
N LEU A 212 13.83 15.36 30.65
CA LEU A 212 13.98 16.79 30.69
C LEU A 212 15.24 17.20 29.94
N ILE A 213 15.06 17.83 28.77
CA ILE A 213 16.15 18.40 27.97
C ILE A 213 16.19 19.94 28.02
N LEU A 214 15.65 20.52 29.10
CA LEU A 214 15.67 21.96 29.35
C LEU A 214 17.00 22.38 29.99
N ASP A 215 17.53 23.51 29.53
CA ASP A 215 18.69 24.22 30.07
C ASP A 215 19.93 23.33 30.33
N LEU A 216 20.18 22.40 29.41
CA LEU A 216 21.31 21.47 29.49
C LEU A 216 22.64 22.22 29.31
N SER A 217 23.70 21.72 29.95
CA SER A 217 25.07 22.22 29.79
C SER A 217 25.81 21.62 28.58
N VAL A 218 25.13 20.78 27.78
CA VAL A 218 25.69 20.15 26.58
C VAL A 218 25.96 21.22 25.54
N SER A 219 27.22 21.35 25.09
CA SER A 219 27.60 22.39 24.13
C SER A 219 26.74 22.36 22.86
N GLY A 220 26.22 23.53 22.48
CA GLY A 220 25.33 23.70 21.33
C GLY A 220 23.88 23.26 21.56
N ALA A 221 23.51 22.74 22.74
CA ALA A 221 22.13 22.41 23.05
C ALA A 221 21.29 23.68 23.23
N TYR A 222 20.13 23.74 22.56
CA TYR A 222 19.24 24.87 22.70
C TYR A 222 18.63 24.92 24.12
N PRO A 223 18.72 26.04 24.87
CA PRO A 223 18.34 26.06 26.30
C PRO A 223 16.86 25.79 26.58
N LEU A 224 15.98 26.01 25.61
CA LEU A 224 14.53 25.83 25.75
C LEU A 224 14.02 24.64 24.93
N ALA A 225 14.84 23.59 24.76
CA ALA A 225 14.45 22.36 24.09
C ALA A 225 13.45 21.54 24.92
N VAL A 226 12.48 20.91 24.26
CA VAL A 226 11.38 20.17 24.90
C VAL A 226 11.07 18.90 24.10
N ILE A 227 10.78 17.82 24.81
CA ILE A 227 10.21 16.59 24.22
C ILE A 227 8.70 16.60 24.43
N SER A 228 7.95 16.35 23.36
CA SER A 228 6.51 16.12 23.41
C SER A 228 6.21 14.63 23.29
N ASN A 229 5.21 14.18 24.03
CA ASN A 229 4.89 12.77 24.24
C ASN A 229 3.50 12.44 23.71
N TRP A 230 3.32 11.24 23.16
CA TRP A 230 2.00 10.63 23.08
C TRP A 230 1.57 10.11 24.44
N VAL A 231 0.28 10.16 24.70
CA VAL A 231 -0.33 9.64 25.93
C VAL A 231 -1.33 8.57 25.55
N ILE A 232 -1.11 7.35 26.02
CA ILE A 232 -2.02 6.21 25.77
C ILE A 232 -2.42 5.53 27.06
N ASP A 233 -3.56 4.88 27.03
CA ASP A 233 -3.91 3.81 27.96
C ASP A 233 -3.62 2.48 27.24
N PRO A 234 -2.51 1.78 27.52
CA PRO A 234 -2.11 0.58 26.81
C PRO A 234 -3.04 -0.61 27.07
N GLU A 235 -3.81 -0.58 28.16
CA GLU A 235 -4.83 -1.60 28.45
C GLU A 235 -6.15 -1.27 27.72
N PHE A 236 -6.38 0.00 27.39
CA PHE A 236 -7.62 0.47 26.77
C PHE A 236 -7.40 1.62 25.76
N ILE A 237 -6.84 1.30 24.59
CA ILE A 237 -6.71 2.28 23.49
C ILE A 237 -8.08 2.53 22.83
N SER A 238 -8.86 1.48 22.59
CA SER A 238 -10.17 1.56 21.96
C SER A 238 -11.01 0.34 22.28
N LEU A 239 -12.33 0.48 22.21
CA LEU A 239 -13.26 -0.66 22.19
C LEU A 239 -13.16 -1.46 20.87
N SER A 240 -12.72 -0.83 19.79
CA SER A 240 -12.60 -1.46 18.46
C SER A 240 -11.18 -1.95 18.23
N TYR A 241 -11.06 -3.24 17.90
CA TYR A 241 -9.80 -3.87 17.48
C TYR A 241 -9.11 -3.06 16.35
N ILE A 242 -9.88 -2.69 15.33
CA ILE A 242 -9.38 -1.97 14.16
C ILE A 242 -8.82 -0.59 14.56
N ASN A 243 -9.53 0.14 15.41
CA ASN A 243 -9.05 1.47 15.86
C ASN A 243 -7.80 1.36 16.73
N THR A 244 -7.70 0.31 17.56
CA THR A 244 -6.48 0.03 18.34
C THR A 244 -5.30 -0.24 17.40
N VAL A 245 -5.46 -1.15 16.43
CA VAL A 245 -4.41 -1.48 15.45
C VAL A 245 -3.98 -0.24 14.67
N TRP A 246 -4.91 0.59 14.18
CA TRP A 246 -4.57 1.81 13.45
C TRP A 246 -3.89 2.88 14.30
N ALA A 247 -4.25 3.02 15.58
CA ALA A 247 -3.54 3.93 16.48
C ALA A 247 -2.08 3.49 16.66
N LEU A 248 -1.83 2.19 16.87
CA LEU A 248 -0.48 1.63 17.00
C LEU A 248 0.33 1.74 15.70
N ARG A 249 -0.30 1.45 14.55
CA ARG A 249 0.30 1.61 13.22
C ARG A 249 0.67 3.05 12.93
N PHE A 250 -0.19 4.01 13.27
CA PHE A 250 0.11 5.43 13.12
C PHE A 250 1.36 5.83 13.91
N MET A 251 1.44 5.39 15.17
CA MET A 251 2.58 5.64 16.05
C MET A 251 3.87 5.01 15.51
N TRP A 252 3.80 3.76 15.04
CA TRP A 252 4.93 3.09 14.41
C TRP A 252 5.40 3.83 13.16
N TYR A 253 4.46 4.13 12.26
CA TYR A 253 4.72 4.79 10.98
C TYR A 253 5.38 6.15 11.18
N PHE A 254 4.92 6.93 12.16
CA PHE A 254 5.50 8.24 12.49
C PHE A 254 6.98 8.15 12.88
N PHE A 255 7.41 7.13 13.64
CA PHE A 255 8.83 6.96 13.97
C PHE A 255 9.68 6.53 12.79
N GLN A 256 9.10 5.74 11.88
CA GLN A 256 9.80 5.27 10.67
C GLN A 256 9.99 6.39 9.62
N HIS A 257 9.24 7.49 9.72
CA HIS A 257 9.20 8.58 8.74
C HIS A 257 9.64 9.91 9.37
N PRO A 258 10.95 10.09 9.64
CA PRO A 258 11.49 11.29 10.28
C PRO A 258 11.17 12.59 9.53
N GLU A 259 10.94 12.51 8.22
CA GLU A 259 10.61 13.65 7.36
C GLU A 259 9.36 14.41 7.80
N PHE A 260 8.36 13.76 8.41
CA PHE A 260 7.15 14.45 8.88
C PHE A 260 7.45 15.48 9.96
N SER A 261 8.45 15.20 10.81
CA SER A 261 8.89 16.11 11.86
C SER A 261 9.91 17.13 11.32
N GLU A 262 10.89 16.66 10.57
CA GLU A 262 12.02 17.48 10.13
C GLU A 262 11.60 18.58 9.13
N GLN A 263 10.62 18.33 8.27
CA GLN A 263 10.07 19.35 7.35
C GLN A 263 9.44 20.54 8.08
N LEU A 264 8.97 20.34 9.31
CA LEU A 264 8.35 21.37 10.15
C LEU A 264 9.36 22.00 11.13
N GLY A 265 10.65 21.65 11.04
CA GLY A 265 11.69 22.18 11.92
C GLY A 265 11.78 21.49 13.28
N PHE A 266 11.14 20.33 13.46
CA PHE A 266 11.25 19.52 14.67
C PHE A 266 12.29 18.41 14.50
N VAL A 267 12.74 17.84 15.61
CA VAL A 267 13.67 16.71 15.64
C VAL A 267 12.87 15.42 15.77
N SER A 268 12.98 14.56 14.76
CA SER A 268 12.47 13.20 14.86
C SER A 268 13.30 12.39 15.86
N LEU A 269 12.62 11.57 16.65
CA LEU A 269 13.26 10.62 17.56
C LEU A 269 13.48 9.24 16.93
N GLY A 270 13.02 9.00 15.69
CA GLY A 270 12.97 7.67 15.04
C GLY A 270 14.27 6.87 15.08
N ASN A 271 15.42 7.53 14.88
CA ASN A 271 16.74 6.89 14.88
C ASN A 271 17.45 6.93 16.24
N SER A 272 16.72 7.13 17.33
CA SER A 272 17.27 7.23 18.68
C SER A 272 16.93 6.01 19.55
N ALA A 273 17.68 5.83 20.64
CA ALA A 273 17.36 4.83 21.66
C ALA A 273 15.94 5.01 22.24
N ILE A 274 15.42 6.24 22.23
CA ILE A 274 14.07 6.57 22.69
C ILE A 274 13.01 5.93 21.79
N ALA A 275 13.17 6.04 20.46
CA ALA A 275 12.25 5.41 19.52
C ALA A 275 12.32 3.89 19.59
N SER A 276 13.52 3.29 19.67
CA SER A 276 13.65 1.84 19.82
C SER A 276 12.91 1.33 21.07
N LYS A 277 13.07 1.98 22.23
CA LYS A 277 12.29 1.61 23.43
C LYS A 277 10.80 1.80 23.20
N THR A 278 10.38 2.92 22.59
CA THR A 278 8.97 3.20 22.34
C THR A 278 8.34 2.15 21.41
N LEU A 279 9.00 1.80 20.31
CA LEU A 279 8.53 0.78 19.37
C LEU A 279 8.46 -0.59 20.05
N THR A 280 9.48 -1.00 20.81
CA THR A 280 9.43 -2.25 21.61
C THR A 280 8.28 -2.25 22.63
N PHE A 281 7.94 -1.10 23.20
CA PHE A 281 6.75 -1.00 24.06
C PHE A 281 5.46 -1.22 23.28
N LEU A 282 5.33 -0.64 22.08
CA LEU A 282 4.16 -0.85 21.23
C LEU A 282 4.01 -2.33 20.83
N GLU A 283 5.10 -3.03 20.56
CA GLU A 283 5.10 -4.49 20.31
C GLU A 283 4.44 -5.25 21.48
N GLY A 284 4.60 -4.81 22.72
CA GLY A 284 4.04 -5.47 23.91
C GLY A 284 2.55 -5.23 24.17
N ILE A 285 1.88 -4.37 23.39
CA ILE A 285 0.48 -4.01 23.62
C ILE A 285 -0.47 -5.14 23.21
N LYS A 286 -1.49 -5.36 24.04
CA LYS A 286 -2.50 -6.40 23.87
C LYS A 286 -3.89 -5.81 23.67
N PHE A 287 -4.74 -6.51 22.93
CA PHE A 287 -6.17 -6.21 22.82
C PHE A 287 -6.97 -7.37 23.39
N ALA A 288 -7.82 -7.11 24.38
CA ALA A 288 -8.61 -8.14 25.07
C ALA A 288 -7.76 -9.35 25.55
N GLY A 289 -6.53 -9.08 26.00
CA GLY A 289 -5.58 -10.11 26.46
C GLY A 289 -4.82 -10.83 25.35
N GLN A 290 -5.15 -10.62 24.08
CA GLN A 290 -4.43 -11.17 22.93
C GLN A 290 -3.30 -10.26 22.48
N GLN A 291 -2.13 -10.85 22.21
CA GLN A 291 -1.00 -10.17 21.62
C GLN A 291 -1.38 -9.63 20.24
N LEU A 292 -1.00 -8.39 19.91
CA LEU A 292 -1.29 -7.79 18.59
C LEU A 292 -0.13 -7.93 17.60
N TYR A 293 1.10 -7.75 18.07
CA TYR A 293 2.31 -7.81 17.24
C TYR A 293 2.92 -9.21 17.21
N GLY A 294 3.47 -9.60 16.06
CA GLY A 294 4.16 -10.87 15.86
C GLY A 294 3.19 -12.03 15.62
N ASN A 295 1.94 -11.72 15.27
CA ASN A 295 0.94 -12.71 14.89
C ASN A 295 1.07 -13.12 13.42
N SER A 296 1.68 -12.27 12.60
CA SER A 296 1.94 -12.53 11.19
C SER A 296 3.44 -12.65 10.92
N ILE A 297 3.80 -13.50 9.97
CA ILE A 297 5.14 -13.50 9.37
C ILE A 297 5.46 -12.18 8.63
N CYS A 298 4.43 -11.43 8.27
CA CYS A 298 4.52 -10.12 7.63
C CYS A 298 4.55 -8.95 8.62
N ASP A 299 4.66 -9.20 9.93
CA ASP A 299 4.98 -8.12 10.87
C ASP A 299 6.47 -7.76 10.76
N PRO A 300 6.83 -6.53 10.33
CA PRO A 300 8.21 -6.10 10.26
C PRO A 300 8.77 -5.81 11.66
N LEU A 301 10.03 -6.18 11.84
CA LEU A 301 10.88 -5.76 12.95
C LEU A 301 11.14 -4.25 12.89
N ILE A 302 11.60 -3.67 14.00
CA ILE A 302 11.91 -2.23 14.12
C ILE A 302 12.87 -1.73 13.03
N ASN A 303 13.81 -2.56 12.59
CA ASN A 303 14.76 -2.23 11.52
C ASN A 303 14.20 -2.42 10.09
N GLY A 304 12.91 -2.74 9.94
CA GLY A 304 12.24 -3.00 8.67
C GLY A 304 12.47 -4.39 8.08
N SER A 305 13.23 -5.26 8.74
CA SER A 305 13.39 -6.67 8.34
C SER A 305 12.29 -7.55 8.91
N TYR A 306 12.19 -8.80 8.47
CA TYR A 306 11.20 -9.76 8.96
C TYR A 306 11.89 -10.91 9.68
N THR A 307 11.26 -11.46 10.73
CA THR A 307 11.78 -12.64 11.44
C THR A 307 11.96 -13.83 10.49
N ASN A 308 10.97 -14.05 9.62
CA ASN A 308 11.02 -15.04 8.55
C ASN A 308 10.67 -14.34 7.22
N PRO A 309 11.68 -13.90 6.44
CA PRO A 309 11.43 -13.17 5.20
C PRO A 309 10.83 -14.09 4.12
N CYS A 310 9.95 -13.54 3.29
CA CYS A 310 9.45 -14.21 2.10
C CYS A 310 10.61 -14.44 1.10
N VAL A 311 11.00 -15.70 0.83
CA VAL A 311 12.19 -16.03 0.03
C VAL A 311 11.99 -15.77 -1.47
N HIS A 312 10.76 -15.92 -1.96
CA HIS A 312 10.34 -15.59 -3.32
C HIS A 312 8.96 -14.94 -3.30
N GLY A 313 8.85 -13.83 -2.60
CA GLY A 313 7.60 -13.13 -2.42
C GLY A 313 7.78 -11.86 -1.61
N TYR A 314 6.66 -11.26 -1.25
CA TYR A 314 6.63 -10.03 -0.48
C TYR A 314 5.38 -9.97 0.39
N CYS A 315 5.45 -9.14 1.43
CA CYS A 315 4.30 -8.76 2.24
C CYS A 315 3.70 -7.47 1.66
N PRO A 316 2.38 -7.43 1.35
CA PRO A 316 1.76 -6.28 0.71
C PRO A 316 1.64 -5.07 1.64
N ASP A 317 1.41 -5.33 2.93
CA ASP A 317 1.37 -4.31 3.97
C ASP A 317 2.75 -4.24 4.64
N ILE A 318 3.29 -3.02 4.72
CA ILE A 318 4.61 -2.74 5.31
C ILE A 318 4.51 -2.34 6.79
N LEU A 319 3.29 -2.27 7.34
CA LEU A 319 3.06 -1.90 8.72
C LEU A 319 2.87 -3.14 9.59
N PRO A 320 3.29 -3.08 10.86
CA PRO A 320 3.08 -4.18 11.80
C PRO A 320 1.65 -4.23 12.34
N PHE A 321 1.42 -5.15 13.28
CA PHE A 321 0.12 -5.46 13.86
C PHE A 321 -0.83 -6.04 12.81
N GLN A 322 -0.30 -6.88 11.93
CA GLN A 322 -1.08 -7.56 10.91
C GLN A 322 -1.91 -8.70 11.52
N SER A 323 -2.97 -9.06 10.81
CA SER A 323 -3.78 -10.23 11.15
C SER A 323 -2.94 -11.49 11.09
N SER A 324 -3.24 -12.50 11.92
CA SER A 324 -2.60 -13.81 11.80
C SER A 324 -2.88 -14.52 10.47
N SER A 325 -3.91 -14.08 9.72
CA SER A 325 -4.19 -14.56 8.36
C SER A 325 -3.23 -13.99 7.32
N SER A 326 -2.54 -12.88 7.60
CA SER A 326 -1.68 -12.22 6.63
C SER A 326 -0.45 -13.09 6.34
N GLN A 327 -0.28 -13.44 5.07
CA GLN A 327 0.77 -14.33 4.56
C GLN A 327 1.58 -13.67 3.42
N CYS A 328 2.75 -14.24 3.10
CA CYS A 328 3.53 -13.84 1.93
C CYS A 328 2.73 -14.02 0.64
N LEU A 329 2.75 -12.99 -0.21
CA LEU A 329 2.35 -13.10 -1.61
C LEU A 329 3.55 -13.55 -2.44
N CYS A 330 3.42 -14.67 -3.16
CA CYS A 330 4.54 -15.28 -3.86
C CYS A 330 4.77 -14.69 -5.25
N ASP A 331 6.02 -14.70 -5.65
CA ASP A 331 6.45 -14.45 -7.01
C ASP A 331 6.01 -15.57 -7.95
N TYR A 332 6.02 -15.26 -9.24
CA TYR A 332 5.62 -16.20 -10.28
C TYR A 332 6.45 -17.49 -10.22
N GLY A 333 5.75 -18.62 -10.20
CA GLY A 333 6.36 -19.94 -10.10
C GLY A 333 6.57 -20.43 -8.67
N PHE A 334 6.15 -19.67 -7.66
CA PHE A 334 6.16 -20.06 -6.25
C PHE A 334 4.76 -20.01 -5.63
N GLN A 335 4.58 -20.72 -4.52
CA GLN A 335 3.31 -20.83 -3.80
C GLN A 335 3.52 -20.87 -2.28
N ASN A 336 2.46 -20.49 -1.56
CA ASN A 336 2.47 -20.44 -0.10
C ASN A 336 1.48 -21.46 0.48
N ILE A 337 1.90 -22.71 0.65
CA ILE A 337 1.00 -23.79 1.12
C ILE A 337 1.51 -24.47 2.39
N ASN A 338 2.78 -24.89 2.41
CA ASN A 338 3.37 -25.67 3.49
C ASN A 338 4.38 -24.85 4.33
N ASN A 339 5.19 -24.00 3.70
CA ASN A 339 6.34 -23.34 4.35
C ASN A 339 6.09 -21.88 4.77
N VAL A 340 4.91 -21.32 4.51
CA VAL A 340 4.49 -19.95 4.89
C VAL A 340 5.31 -18.81 4.23
N ASP A 341 6.41 -19.12 3.52
CA ASP A 341 7.48 -18.19 3.11
C ASP A 341 7.73 -18.11 1.58
N CYS A 342 6.86 -18.71 0.77
CA CYS A 342 7.01 -18.82 -0.69
C CYS A 342 8.27 -19.58 -1.16
N SER A 343 8.84 -20.47 -0.34
CA SER A 343 9.97 -21.31 -0.76
C SER A 343 9.57 -22.46 -1.70
N GLU A 344 8.27 -22.76 -1.80
CA GLU A 344 7.77 -23.87 -2.61
C GLU A 344 7.59 -23.47 -4.07
N LYS A 345 8.21 -24.25 -4.97
CA LYS A 345 7.94 -24.13 -6.40
C LYS A 345 6.53 -24.60 -6.70
N SER A 346 5.82 -23.83 -7.51
CA SER A 346 4.49 -24.17 -7.97
C SER A 346 4.56 -25.40 -8.90
N PRO A 347 3.80 -26.47 -8.64
CA PRO A 347 3.87 -27.70 -9.40
C PRO A 347 3.42 -27.49 -10.85
N PHE A 348 3.90 -28.30 -11.80
CA PHE A 348 3.48 -28.16 -13.20
C PHE A 348 1.97 -28.41 -13.41
N LEU A 349 1.34 -29.20 -12.55
CA LEU A 349 -0.08 -29.51 -12.57
C LEU A 349 -0.73 -29.05 -11.26
N SER A 350 -1.68 -28.11 -11.32
CA SER A 350 -2.49 -27.71 -10.18
C SER A 350 -3.81 -28.45 -10.21
N VAL A 351 -3.91 -29.54 -9.44
CA VAL A 351 -5.01 -30.50 -9.55
C VAL A 351 -6.05 -30.29 -8.45
N GLY A 352 -6.89 -29.27 -8.63
CA GLY A 352 -8.18 -29.18 -7.93
C GLY A 352 -9.11 -30.34 -8.33
N ILE A 353 -10.18 -30.59 -7.56
CA ILE A 353 -11.12 -31.68 -7.84
C ILE A 353 -11.74 -31.55 -9.25
N VAL A 354 -12.08 -30.33 -9.66
CA VAL A 354 -12.61 -30.03 -11.00
C VAL A 354 -11.56 -30.34 -12.08
N SER A 355 -10.31 -29.91 -11.89
CA SER A 355 -9.21 -30.19 -12.82
C SER A 355 -8.94 -31.68 -12.96
N LYS A 356 -9.06 -32.48 -11.89
CA LYS A 356 -8.92 -33.95 -11.93
C LYS A 356 -9.95 -34.58 -12.87
N ILE A 357 -11.21 -34.15 -12.77
CA ILE A 357 -12.30 -34.67 -13.60
C ILE A 357 -12.07 -34.29 -15.07
N GLN A 358 -11.71 -33.04 -15.35
CA GLN A 358 -11.42 -32.57 -16.71
C GLN A 358 -10.26 -33.34 -17.35
N ILE A 359 -9.17 -33.55 -16.62
CA ILE A 359 -8.02 -34.32 -17.11
C ILE A 359 -8.41 -35.78 -17.36
N ALA A 360 -9.17 -36.41 -16.46
CA ALA A 360 -9.61 -37.80 -16.64
C ALA A 360 -10.48 -37.95 -17.90
N LEU A 361 -11.41 -37.01 -18.13
CA LEU A 361 -12.23 -36.98 -19.35
C LEU A 361 -11.38 -36.74 -20.60
N ALA A 362 -10.44 -35.79 -20.57
CA ALA A 362 -9.54 -35.53 -21.69
C ALA A 362 -8.69 -36.76 -22.06
N VAL A 363 -8.10 -37.44 -21.07
CA VAL A 363 -7.30 -38.65 -21.28
C VAL A 363 -8.15 -39.79 -21.85
N SER A 364 -9.36 -40.02 -21.31
CA SER A 364 -10.26 -41.03 -21.85
C SER A 364 -10.66 -40.73 -23.31
N GLY A 365 -10.94 -39.46 -23.63
CA GLY A 365 -11.19 -39.00 -24.99
C GLY A 365 -10.00 -39.27 -25.93
N LEU A 366 -8.77 -38.98 -25.49
CA LEU A 366 -7.57 -39.20 -26.30
C LEU A 366 -7.38 -40.68 -26.64
N VAL A 367 -7.64 -41.58 -25.68
CA VAL A 367 -7.59 -43.03 -25.89
C VAL A 367 -8.64 -43.46 -26.92
N ILE A 368 -9.88 -42.97 -26.80
CA ILE A 368 -10.97 -43.28 -27.72
C ILE A 368 -10.64 -42.80 -29.15
N VAL A 369 -10.22 -41.54 -29.30
CA VAL A 369 -9.89 -40.97 -30.62
C VAL A 369 -8.70 -41.72 -31.24
N THR A 370 -7.67 -42.04 -30.46
CA THR A 370 -6.53 -42.83 -30.94
C THR A 370 -6.96 -44.22 -31.40
N ALA A 371 -7.82 -44.91 -30.64
CA ALA A 371 -8.36 -46.21 -31.04
C ALA A 371 -9.18 -46.13 -32.34
N ILE A 372 -9.95 -45.05 -32.54
CA ILE A 372 -10.69 -44.80 -33.79
C ILE A 372 -9.72 -44.56 -34.96
N ILE A 373 -8.66 -43.76 -34.77
CA ILE A 373 -7.63 -43.51 -35.80
C ILE A 373 -6.98 -44.84 -36.22
N VAL A 374 -6.55 -45.66 -35.26
CA VAL A 374 -5.92 -46.96 -35.53
C VAL A 374 -6.88 -47.89 -36.29
N LYS A 375 -8.15 -47.98 -35.85
CA LYS A 375 -9.15 -48.82 -36.52
C LYS A 375 -9.48 -48.33 -37.93
N LEU A 376 -9.56 -47.01 -38.14
CA LEU A 376 -9.81 -46.42 -39.44
C LEU A 376 -8.61 -46.65 -40.38
N TYR A 377 -7.39 -46.63 -39.86
CA TYR A 377 -6.18 -46.93 -40.60
C TYR A 377 -6.10 -48.40 -41.04
N THR A 378 -6.39 -49.34 -40.15
CA THR A 378 -6.31 -50.79 -40.47
C THR A 378 -7.35 -51.23 -41.49
N ILE A 379 -8.56 -50.66 -41.45
CA ILE A 379 -9.68 -51.04 -42.33
C ILE A 379 -9.79 -50.11 -43.55
N ARG A 380 -8.81 -49.21 -43.78
CA ARG A 380 -8.86 -48.15 -44.82
C ARG A 380 -9.12 -48.66 -46.24
N ASN A 381 -8.72 -49.89 -46.54
CA ASN A 381 -8.85 -50.49 -47.87
C ASN A 381 -10.23 -51.11 -48.13
N ASN A 382 -11.09 -51.21 -47.12
CA ASN A 382 -12.45 -51.73 -47.27
C ASN A 382 -13.30 -50.76 -48.11
N LYS A 383 -14.09 -51.30 -49.04
CA LYS A 383 -14.91 -50.54 -49.99
C LYS A 383 -15.86 -49.56 -49.30
N ALA A 384 -16.42 -49.92 -48.14
CA ALA A 384 -17.32 -49.04 -47.37
C ALA A 384 -16.59 -47.87 -46.69
N ILE A 385 -15.32 -48.03 -46.29
CA ILE A 385 -14.53 -46.96 -45.65
C ILE A 385 -13.91 -46.06 -46.73
N LYS A 386 -13.51 -46.64 -47.86
CA LYS A 386 -12.98 -45.89 -49.00
C LYS A 386 -13.99 -44.88 -49.57
N SER A 387 -15.30 -45.17 -49.49
CA SER A 387 -16.35 -44.21 -49.87
C SER A 387 -16.49 -43.02 -48.92
N MET A 388 -16.03 -43.13 -47.66
CA MET A 388 -16.11 -42.05 -46.67
C MET A 388 -15.03 -40.97 -46.84
N SER A 389 -14.07 -41.17 -47.76
CA SER A 389 -12.88 -40.33 -47.94
C SER A 389 -11.98 -40.31 -46.69
N PRO A 390 -11.22 -41.41 -46.42
CA PRO A 390 -10.41 -41.57 -45.21
C PRO A 390 -9.48 -40.40 -44.85
N PRO A 391 -8.79 -39.73 -45.81
CA PRO A 391 -7.94 -38.58 -45.51
C PRO A 391 -8.67 -37.43 -44.80
N CYS A 392 -9.91 -37.16 -45.21
CA CYS A 392 -10.75 -36.13 -44.59
C CYS A 392 -11.14 -36.51 -43.15
N CYS A 393 -11.40 -37.80 -42.89
CA CYS A 393 -11.71 -38.29 -41.55
C CYS A 393 -10.50 -38.20 -40.61
N PHE A 394 -9.29 -38.50 -41.09
CA PHE A 394 -8.07 -38.32 -40.31
C PHE A 394 -7.84 -36.85 -39.91
N PHE A 395 -8.15 -35.91 -40.81
CA PHE A 395 -8.04 -34.47 -40.51
C PHE A 395 -9.00 -34.04 -39.38
N ILE A 396 -10.26 -34.49 -39.42
CA ILE A 396 -11.23 -34.22 -38.34
C ILE A 396 -10.75 -34.83 -37.02
N LEU A 397 -10.29 -36.10 -37.05
CA LEU A 397 -9.80 -36.79 -35.84
C LEU A 397 -8.53 -36.12 -35.27
N ALA A 398 -7.67 -35.56 -36.12
CA ALA A 398 -6.53 -34.75 -35.67
C ALA A 398 -7.00 -33.47 -34.96
N GLY A 399 -8.03 -32.80 -35.48
CA GLY A 399 -8.69 -31.68 -34.79
C GLY A 399 -9.25 -32.09 -33.42
N CYS A 400 -9.92 -33.24 -33.32
CA CYS A 400 -10.40 -33.77 -32.04
C CYS A 400 -9.25 -34.05 -31.04
N MET A 401 -8.12 -34.59 -31.51
CA MET A 401 -6.94 -34.80 -30.66
C MET A 401 -6.39 -33.48 -30.11
N ILE A 402 -6.27 -32.46 -30.97
CA ILE A 402 -5.79 -31.12 -30.57
C ILE A 402 -6.73 -30.48 -29.55
N GLY A 403 -8.05 -30.58 -29.75
CA GLY A 403 -9.05 -30.06 -28.82
C GLY A 403 -8.97 -30.73 -27.44
N LEU A 404 -8.78 -32.05 -27.40
CA LEU A 404 -8.61 -32.79 -26.14
C LEU A 404 -7.28 -32.46 -25.44
N LEU A 405 -6.20 -32.24 -26.20
CA LEU A 405 -4.92 -31.79 -25.65
C LEU A 405 -5.02 -30.38 -25.05
N ALA A 406 -5.84 -29.50 -25.63
CA ALA A 406 -6.05 -28.14 -25.13
C ALA A 406 -6.57 -28.12 -23.68
N ILE A 407 -7.43 -29.06 -23.31
CA ILE A 407 -7.98 -29.20 -21.95
C ILE A 407 -6.86 -29.44 -20.93
N ILE A 408 -5.81 -30.19 -21.31
CA ILE A 408 -4.66 -30.45 -20.45
C ILE A 408 -3.90 -29.15 -20.17
N PHE A 409 -3.71 -28.29 -21.19
CA PHE A 409 -3.04 -27.00 -21.01
C PHE A 409 -3.86 -26.03 -20.17
N SER A 410 -5.20 -26.09 -20.25
CA SER A 410 -6.08 -25.31 -19.38
C SER A 410 -6.04 -25.76 -17.92
N ALA A 411 -5.76 -27.04 -17.66
CA ALA A 411 -5.63 -27.60 -16.31
C ALA A 411 -4.18 -27.56 -15.77
N ALA A 412 -3.20 -27.32 -16.65
CA ALA A 412 -1.81 -27.11 -16.27
C ALA A 412 -1.66 -25.77 -15.54
N ASN A 413 -0.57 -25.65 -14.78
CA ASN A 413 -0.33 -24.43 -14.03
C ASN A 413 -0.21 -23.21 -14.95
N ALA A 414 -0.66 -22.05 -14.48
CA ALA A 414 -0.67 -20.83 -15.28
C ALA A 414 0.76 -20.41 -15.60
N THR A 415 1.18 -20.60 -16.85
CA THR A 415 2.43 -20.13 -17.42
C THR A 415 2.15 -19.35 -18.68
N LYS A 416 3.07 -18.49 -19.12
CA LYS A 416 2.86 -17.77 -20.40
C LYS A 416 2.54 -18.74 -21.55
N ALA A 417 3.24 -19.88 -21.62
CA ALA A 417 2.99 -20.89 -22.64
C ALA A 417 1.64 -21.60 -22.48
N SER A 418 1.30 -22.06 -21.26
CA SER A 418 0.01 -22.73 -21.02
C SER A 418 -1.18 -21.80 -21.21
N CYS A 419 -1.08 -20.53 -20.78
CA CYS A 419 -2.13 -19.53 -21.01
C CYS A 419 -2.35 -19.27 -22.52
N TYR A 420 -1.29 -19.26 -23.33
CA TYR A 420 -1.41 -19.10 -24.77
C TYR A 420 -2.02 -20.34 -25.42
N LEU A 421 -1.47 -21.52 -25.12
CA LEU A 421 -1.91 -22.78 -25.72
C LEU A 421 -3.34 -23.15 -25.33
N ALA A 422 -3.76 -22.85 -24.10
CA ALA A 422 -5.13 -23.07 -23.64
C ALA A 422 -6.18 -22.30 -24.46
N ASN A 423 -5.80 -21.17 -25.08
CA ASN A 423 -6.71 -20.37 -25.90
C ASN A 423 -6.56 -20.62 -27.40
N ILE A 424 -5.34 -20.90 -27.88
CA ILE A 424 -5.06 -21.09 -29.32
C ILE A 424 -5.47 -22.49 -29.81
N LEU A 425 -5.20 -23.54 -29.01
CA LEU A 425 -5.47 -24.92 -29.43
C LEU A 425 -6.97 -25.21 -29.64
N PRO A 426 -7.91 -24.71 -28.80
CA PRO A 426 -9.34 -24.86 -29.06
C PRO A 426 -9.79 -24.20 -30.36
N ALA A 427 -9.29 -22.99 -30.67
CA ALA A 427 -9.60 -22.29 -31.91
C ALA A 427 -9.11 -23.08 -33.14
N LEU A 428 -7.88 -23.57 -33.10
CA LEU A 428 -7.33 -24.43 -34.15
C LEU A 428 -8.14 -25.73 -34.32
N ALA A 429 -8.51 -26.39 -33.20
CA ALA A 429 -9.32 -27.60 -33.23
C ALA A 429 -10.71 -27.37 -33.83
N PHE A 430 -11.36 -26.26 -33.45
CA PHE A 430 -12.65 -25.85 -33.99
C PHE A 430 -12.58 -25.65 -35.51
N GLY A 431 -11.61 -24.86 -35.97
CA GLY A 431 -11.37 -24.62 -37.39
C GLY A 431 -11.15 -25.92 -38.16
N MET A 432 -10.35 -26.85 -37.62
CA MET A 432 -10.07 -28.14 -38.28
C MET A 432 -11.32 -29.02 -38.41
N ILE A 433 -12.14 -29.09 -37.36
CA ILE A 433 -13.33 -29.95 -37.33
C ILE A 433 -14.41 -29.37 -38.23
N PHE A 434 -14.82 -28.12 -38.01
CA PHE A 434 -15.97 -27.53 -38.71
C PHE A 434 -15.67 -27.16 -40.16
N SER A 435 -14.46 -26.72 -40.48
CA SER A 435 -14.09 -26.45 -41.88
C SER A 435 -14.16 -27.72 -42.73
N MET A 436 -13.60 -28.85 -42.27
CA MET A 436 -13.70 -30.10 -43.03
C MET A 436 -15.13 -30.62 -43.10
N ILE A 437 -15.93 -30.48 -42.03
CA ILE A 437 -17.35 -30.87 -42.07
C ILE A 437 -18.08 -30.05 -43.13
N PHE A 438 -17.87 -28.73 -43.17
CA PHE A 438 -18.44 -27.83 -44.18
C PHE A 438 -18.04 -28.26 -45.59
N PHE A 439 -16.76 -28.39 -45.88
CA PHE A 439 -16.28 -28.72 -47.22
C PHE A 439 -16.72 -30.11 -47.68
N LYS A 440 -16.82 -31.09 -46.76
CA LYS A 440 -17.36 -32.42 -47.07
C LYS A 440 -18.85 -32.36 -47.42
N ALA A 441 -19.62 -31.58 -46.67
CA ALA A 441 -21.04 -31.38 -46.96
C ALA A 441 -21.25 -30.57 -48.25
N LEU A 442 -20.41 -29.57 -48.52
CA LEU A 442 -20.43 -28.78 -49.75
C LEU A 442 -20.14 -29.64 -50.99
N ARG A 443 -19.10 -30.48 -50.92
CA ARG A 443 -18.78 -31.46 -51.98
C ARG A 443 -20.00 -32.31 -52.31
N LEU A 444 -20.68 -32.81 -51.29
CA LEU A 444 -21.88 -33.63 -51.47
C LEU A 444 -23.03 -32.83 -52.11
N GLY A 445 -23.29 -31.62 -51.61
CA GLY A 445 -24.32 -30.73 -52.18
C GLY A 445 -24.08 -30.42 -53.66
N LEU A 446 -22.83 -30.19 -54.06
CA LEU A 446 -22.47 -29.91 -55.45
C LEU A 446 -22.63 -31.15 -56.36
N ILE A 447 -22.27 -32.34 -55.88
CA ILE A 447 -22.43 -33.59 -56.65
C ILE A 447 -23.90 -33.88 -56.97
N PHE A 448 -24.80 -33.67 -56.01
CA PHE A 448 -26.23 -33.91 -56.20
C PHE A 448 -26.96 -32.76 -56.90
N GLY A 449 -26.50 -31.51 -56.71
CA GLY A 449 -27.10 -30.34 -57.34
C GLY A 449 -26.73 -30.15 -58.81
N TYR A 450 -25.53 -30.56 -59.24
CA TYR A 450 -25.05 -30.34 -60.59
C TYR A 450 -24.25 -31.54 -61.13
N GLN A 451 -24.90 -32.42 -61.90
CA GLN A 451 -24.29 -33.64 -62.45
C GLN A 451 -23.03 -33.41 -63.31
N ARG A 452 -22.88 -32.23 -63.95
CA ARG A 452 -21.69 -31.88 -64.75
C ARG A 452 -20.45 -31.52 -63.91
N ILE A 453 -20.64 -31.11 -62.65
CA ILE A 453 -19.58 -30.55 -61.80
C ILE A 453 -18.81 -31.64 -61.03
N ALA A 454 -19.37 -32.85 -60.91
CA ALA A 454 -18.82 -33.97 -60.14
C ALA A 454 -17.41 -34.46 -60.56
N ARG A 455 -16.88 -34.03 -61.71
CA ARG A 455 -15.54 -34.44 -62.23
C ARG A 455 -14.45 -33.37 -62.06
N LEU A 456 -14.74 -32.24 -61.43
CA LEU A 456 -13.78 -31.13 -61.32
C LEU A 456 -12.70 -31.38 -60.26
N GLN A 457 -11.47 -30.92 -60.53
CA GLN A 457 -10.30 -31.11 -59.66
C GLN A 457 -10.47 -30.51 -58.26
N PHE A 458 -11.30 -29.47 -58.10
CA PHE A 458 -11.58 -28.83 -56.82
C PHE A 458 -12.42 -29.69 -55.85
N LEU A 459 -12.98 -30.82 -56.30
CA LEU A 459 -13.72 -31.77 -55.45
C LEU A 459 -12.85 -32.93 -54.93
N ARG A 460 -11.53 -32.88 -55.17
CA ARG A 460 -10.57 -33.89 -54.69
C ARG A 460 -10.24 -33.65 -53.21
N ASP A 461 -10.02 -34.74 -52.48
CA ASP A 461 -9.74 -34.73 -51.04
C ASP A 461 -8.58 -33.77 -50.69
N ASP A 462 -7.51 -33.76 -51.49
CA ASP A 462 -6.32 -32.93 -51.27
C ASP A 462 -6.65 -31.43 -51.30
N PHE A 463 -7.54 -31.00 -52.20
CA PHE A 463 -7.95 -29.60 -52.30
C PHE A 463 -8.84 -29.19 -51.12
N LEU A 464 -9.78 -30.05 -50.73
CA LEU A 464 -10.69 -29.81 -49.60
C LEU A 464 -9.92 -29.71 -48.27
N ILE A 465 -8.93 -30.59 -48.09
CA ILE A 465 -8.03 -30.55 -46.93
C ILE A 465 -7.19 -29.26 -46.97
N GLY A 466 -6.67 -28.87 -48.12
CA GLY A 466 -5.94 -27.60 -48.29
C GLY A 466 -6.77 -26.37 -47.88
N CYS A 467 -8.01 -26.26 -48.37
CA CYS A 467 -8.91 -25.17 -47.98
C CYS A 467 -9.26 -25.20 -46.48
N SER A 468 -9.52 -26.39 -45.94
CA SER A 468 -9.82 -26.55 -44.50
C SER A 468 -8.64 -26.15 -43.62
N PHE A 469 -7.42 -26.52 -44.04
CA PHE A 469 -6.19 -26.14 -43.34
C PHE A 469 -6.00 -24.62 -43.33
N ILE A 470 -6.25 -23.94 -44.47
CA ILE A 470 -6.17 -22.48 -44.53
C ILE A 470 -7.15 -21.82 -43.54
N LEU A 471 -8.41 -22.24 -43.51
CA LEU A 471 -9.39 -21.71 -42.56
C LEU A 471 -8.97 -21.97 -41.10
N SER A 472 -8.45 -23.16 -40.81
CA SER A 472 -7.96 -23.52 -39.47
C SER A 472 -6.76 -22.68 -39.02
N ILE A 473 -5.86 -22.33 -39.95
CA ILE A 473 -4.72 -21.45 -39.68
C ILE A 473 -5.18 -20.02 -39.45
N ILE A 474 -6.18 -19.54 -40.21
CA ILE A 474 -6.79 -18.22 -39.97
C ILE A 474 -7.36 -18.14 -38.55
N ASP A 475 -8.08 -19.17 -38.09
CA ASP A 475 -8.59 -19.26 -36.71
C ASP A 475 -7.47 -19.19 -35.67
N ALA A 476 -6.41 -19.97 -35.86
CA ALA A 476 -5.28 -19.97 -34.94
C ALA A 476 -4.56 -18.61 -34.90
N ILE A 477 -4.44 -17.92 -36.03
CA ILE A 477 -3.85 -16.58 -36.11
C ILE A 477 -4.74 -15.56 -35.40
N LEU A 478 -6.05 -15.58 -35.62
CA LEU A 478 -6.99 -14.69 -34.94
C LEU A 478 -6.96 -14.90 -33.42
N ALA A 479 -6.94 -16.15 -32.97
CA ALA A 479 -6.80 -16.48 -31.55
C ALA A 479 -5.45 -16.02 -30.98
N TRP A 480 -4.34 -16.20 -31.72
CA TRP A 480 -3.02 -15.74 -31.31
C TRP A 480 -2.95 -14.21 -31.19
N LEU A 481 -3.52 -13.48 -32.16
CA LEU A 481 -3.60 -12.01 -32.13
C LEU A 481 -4.43 -11.52 -30.95
N PHE A 482 -5.56 -12.18 -30.66
CA PHE A 482 -6.39 -11.87 -29.49
C PHE A 482 -5.63 -12.08 -28.17
N VAL A 483 -5.02 -13.24 -27.97
CA VAL A 483 -4.26 -13.58 -26.75
C VAL A 483 -3.03 -12.68 -26.58
N GLY A 484 -2.30 -12.41 -27.67
CA GLY A 484 -1.14 -11.53 -27.66
C GLY A 484 -1.51 -10.07 -27.39
N GLY A 485 -2.59 -9.58 -28.01
CA GLY A 485 -3.11 -8.24 -27.79
C GLY A 485 -3.57 -8.03 -26.35
N SER A 486 -4.31 -9.00 -25.81
CA SER A 486 -4.89 -8.94 -24.45
C SER A 486 -3.91 -9.15 -23.30
N GLN A 487 -2.61 -9.31 -23.62
CA GLN A 487 -1.55 -9.54 -22.63
C GLN A 487 -1.93 -10.64 -21.65
N TYR A 488 -2.47 -11.76 -22.16
CA TYR A 488 -2.86 -12.89 -21.32
C TYR A 488 -1.63 -13.44 -20.62
N GLN A 489 -1.55 -13.23 -19.31
CA GLN A 489 -0.41 -13.63 -18.50
C GLN A 489 -0.90 -14.32 -17.21
N PRO A 490 -0.05 -15.16 -16.61
CA PRO A 490 -0.30 -15.66 -15.27
C PRO A 490 -0.43 -14.49 -14.30
N ARG A 491 -1.53 -14.44 -13.56
CA ARG A 491 -1.81 -13.43 -12.55
C ARG A 491 -2.15 -14.11 -11.24
N LEU A 492 -1.64 -13.57 -10.14
CA LEU A 492 -2.01 -14.00 -8.81
C LEU A 492 -3.41 -13.46 -8.48
N GLN A 493 -4.36 -14.36 -8.24
CA GLN A 493 -5.66 -14.03 -7.68
C GLN A 493 -5.65 -14.38 -6.20
N VAL A 494 -5.96 -13.38 -5.36
CA VAL A 494 -6.04 -13.55 -3.90
C VAL A 494 -7.50 -13.76 -3.52
N PHE A 495 -7.79 -14.84 -2.79
CA PHE A 495 -9.14 -15.14 -2.32
C PHE A 495 -9.37 -14.53 -0.93
N SER A 496 -10.43 -13.72 -0.80
CA SER A 496 -10.76 -12.96 0.41
C SER A 496 -10.97 -13.80 1.67
N ASP A 497 -11.19 -15.11 1.55
CA ASP A 497 -11.51 -16.01 2.68
C ASP A 497 -10.27 -16.70 3.28
N GLN A 498 -9.10 -16.66 2.62
CA GLN A 498 -7.91 -17.36 3.10
C GLN A 498 -6.58 -16.61 2.90
N ASP A 499 -6.59 -15.40 2.30
CA ASP A 499 -5.38 -14.65 1.91
C ASP A 499 -4.37 -15.50 1.11
N THR A 500 -4.83 -16.61 0.52
CA THR A 500 -4.03 -17.49 -0.34
C THR A 500 -4.12 -17.02 -1.78
N GLY A 501 -2.95 -16.81 -2.39
CA GLY A 501 -2.83 -16.43 -3.79
C GLY A 501 -2.69 -17.65 -4.69
N VAL A 502 -3.51 -17.77 -5.73
CA VAL A 502 -3.38 -18.80 -6.77
C VAL A 502 -3.11 -18.14 -8.12
N TRP A 503 -2.19 -18.72 -8.90
CA TRP A 503 -1.89 -18.26 -10.25
C TRP A 503 -2.96 -18.73 -11.24
N ILE A 504 -3.63 -17.77 -11.88
CA ILE A 504 -4.61 -18.00 -12.93
C ILE A 504 -4.22 -17.29 -14.23
N CYS A 505 -4.67 -17.78 -15.38
CA CYS A 505 -4.50 -17.08 -16.65
C CYS A 505 -5.56 -15.99 -16.77
N SER A 506 -5.15 -14.72 -16.84
CA SER A 506 -6.08 -13.60 -17.04
C SER A 506 -5.46 -12.51 -17.91
N SER A 507 -6.30 -11.71 -18.56
CA SER A 507 -5.86 -10.49 -19.25
C SER A 507 -5.61 -9.37 -18.25
N THR A 508 -4.65 -8.50 -18.56
CA THR A 508 -4.30 -7.34 -17.71
C THR A 508 -5.07 -6.07 -18.07
N GLN A 509 -5.72 -6.03 -19.23
CA GLN A 509 -6.47 -4.86 -19.67
C GLN A 509 -7.92 -4.87 -19.18
N ASP A 510 -8.37 -3.70 -18.72
CA ASP A 510 -9.76 -3.40 -18.44
C ASP A 510 -10.61 -3.54 -19.70
N ALA A 511 -11.86 -3.96 -19.54
CA ALA A 511 -12.83 -4.22 -20.61
C ALA A 511 -13.17 -3.01 -21.52
N THR A 512 -12.45 -1.90 -21.39
CA THR A 512 -12.63 -0.63 -22.11
C THR A 512 -11.73 -0.46 -23.34
N ASP A 513 -10.75 -1.35 -23.58
CA ASP A 513 -9.92 -1.26 -24.79
C ASP A 513 -10.68 -1.80 -26.03
N THR A 514 -11.16 -0.87 -26.86
CA THR A 514 -12.04 -1.15 -27.99
C THR A 514 -11.39 -2.09 -29.00
N THR A 515 -10.08 -1.98 -29.21
CA THR A 515 -9.33 -2.77 -30.20
C THR A 515 -9.32 -4.27 -29.89
N ILE A 516 -9.28 -4.64 -28.61
CA ILE A 516 -9.27 -6.04 -28.17
C ILE A 516 -10.66 -6.64 -28.20
N SER A 517 -11.66 -5.84 -27.81
CA SER A 517 -13.06 -6.24 -27.93
C SER A 517 -13.44 -6.50 -29.39
N GLU A 518 -12.90 -5.73 -30.33
CA GLU A 518 -13.05 -5.93 -31.77
C GLU A 518 -12.36 -7.22 -32.25
N LEU A 519 -11.12 -7.50 -31.82
CA LEU A 519 -10.43 -8.76 -32.18
C LEU A 519 -11.17 -10.00 -31.66
N PHE A 520 -11.70 -9.96 -30.45
CA PHE A 520 -12.51 -11.04 -29.89
C PHE A 520 -13.82 -11.21 -30.66
N ALA A 521 -14.49 -10.10 -30.97
CA ALA A 521 -15.71 -10.11 -31.78
C ALA A 521 -15.46 -10.68 -33.19
N ILE A 522 -14.33 -10.37 -33.82
CA ILE A 522 -13.93 -10.91 -35.12
C ILE A 522 -13.74 -12.43 -35.04
N LEU A 523 -13.05 -12.94 -34.02
CA LEU A 523 -12.85 -14.38 -33.81
C LEU A 523 -14.19 -15.11 -33.64
N ILE A 524 -15.07 -14.58 -32.79
CA ILE A 524 -16.41 -15.15 -32.58
C ILE A 524 -17.24 -15.08 -33.88
N ALA A 525 -17.22 -13.94 -34.57
CA ALA A 525 -17.97 -13.75 -35.81
C ALA A 525 -17.51 -14.72 -36.91
N PHE A 526 -16.19 -14.94 -37.05
CA PHE A 526 -15.65 -15.90 -38.00
C PHE A 526 -16.12 -17.32 -37.70
N ASN A 527 -16.00 -17.76 -36.45
CA ASN A 527 -16.47 -19.08 -36.01
C ASN A 527 -17.98 -19.26 -36.19
N ALA A 528 -18.77 -18.20 -35.91
CA ALA A 528 -20.20 -18.18 -36.14
C ALA A 528 -20.54 -18.31 -37.64
N VAL A 529 -19.81 -17.61 -38.52
CA VAL A 529 -20.01 -17.73 -39.98
C VAL A 529 -19.72 -19.14 -40.45
N VAL A 530 -18.61 -19.76 -40.04
CA VAL A 530 -18.27 -21.15 -40.40
C VAL A 530 -19.38 -22.11 -39.95
N LEU A 531 -19.90 -21.93 -38.75
CA LEU A 531 -20.94 -22.76 -38.18
C LEU A 531 -22.31 -22.55 -38.87
N VAL A 532 -22.67 -21.31 -39.22
CA VAL A 532 -23.87 -20.98 -40.02
C VAL A 532 -23.77 -21.59 -41.42
N LEU A 533 -22.60 -21.51 -42.05
CA LEU A 533 -22.34 -22.16 -43.34
C LEU A 533 -22.48 -23.69 -43.24
N CYS A 534 -21.99 -24.31 -42.16
CA CYS A 534 -22.21 -25.73 -41.87
C CYS A 534 -23.70 -26.08 -41.76
N LEU A 535 -24.48 -25.27 -41.03
CA LEU A 535 -25.92 -25.47 -40.88
C LEU A 535 -26.66 -25.33 -42.21
N GLY A 536 -26.35 -24.29 -42.98
CA GLY A 536 -26.97 -24.04 -44.28
C GLY A 536 -26.75 -25.20 -45.25
N ILE A 537 -25.51 -25.68 -45.37
CA ILE A 537 -25.19 -26.80 -46.26
C ILE A 537 -25.70 -28.15 -45.72
N GLY A 538 -25.69 -28.34 -44.40
CA GLY A 538 -26.26 -29.52 -43.74
C GLY A 538 -27.77 -29.62 -43.99
N PHE A 539 -28.49 -28.50 -43.95
CA PHE A 539 -29.90 -28.44 -44.30
C PHE A 539 -30.14 -28.70 -45.79
N ALA A 540 -29.33 -28.10 -46.67
CA ALA A 540 -29.45 -28.30 -48.12
C ALA A 540 -29.23 -29.78 -48.53
N THR A 541 -28.33 -30.48 -47.84
CA THR A 541 -27.98 -31.88 -48.13
C THR A 541 -28.87 -32.92 -47.43
N ARG A 542 -29.88 -32.50 -46.65
CA ARG A 542 -30.73 -33.41 -45.86
C ARG A 542 -31.61 -34.36 -46.67
N LYS A 543 -31.94 -34.01 -47.92
CA LYS A 543 -32.87 -34.76 -48.80
C LYS A 543 -32.17 -35.73 -49.76
N VAL A 544 -30.85 -35.88 -49.66
CA VAL A 544 -30.07 -36.77 -50.52
C VAL A 544 -30.42 -38.25 -50.24
N THR A 545 -30.75 -39.03 -51.28
CA THR A 545 -31.32 -40.39 -51.20
C THR A 545 -30.33 -41.49 -50.77
N GLY A 546 -30.88 -42.62 -50.27
CA GLY A 546 -30.30 -43.62 -49.36
C GLY A 546 -29.01 -44.40 -49.69
N LYS A 547 -28.24 -44.06 -50.73
CA LYS A 547 -26.86 -44.59 -50.88
C LYS A 547 -25.81 -43.84 -50.05
N PHE A 548 -26.16 -42.66 -49.51
CA PHE A 548 -25.29 -41.82 -48.69
C PHE A 548 -26.03 -41.35 -47.41
N ASP A 549 -26.45 -42.30 -46.56
CA ASP A 549 -27.15 -42.00 -45.28
C ASP A 549 -26.24 -41.28 -44.23
N GLU A 550 -24.95 -41.12 -44.55
CA GLU A 550 -23.98 -40.36 -43.78
C GLU A 550 -24.37 -38.88 -43.61
N SER A 551 -25.03 -38.28 -44.61
CA SER A 551 -25.38 -36.85 -44.62
C SER A 551 -26.34 -36.47 -43.52
N LYS A 552 -27.27 -37.37 -43.15
CA LYS A 552 -28.20 -37.14 -42.03
C LYS A 552 -27.46 -37.13 -40.70
N LYS A 553 -26.50 -38.04 -40.52
CA LYS A 553 -25.69 -38.12 -39.30
C LYS A 553 -24.79 -36.88 -39.16
N VAL A 554 -24.19 -36.43 -40.26
CA VAL A 554 -23.41 -35.18 -40.29
C VAL A 554 -24.30 -33.98 -39.93
N GLY A 555 -25.50 -33.87 -40.51
CA GLY A 555 -26.45 -32.80 -40.17
C GLY A 555 -26.89 -32.79 -38.70
N ILE A 556 -27.11 -33.97 -38.10
CA ILE A 556 -27.43 -34.09 -36.67
C ILE A 556 -26.25 -33.66 -35.79
N VAL A 557 -25.02 -34.06 -36.13
CA VAL A 557 -23.82 -33.65 -35.39
C VAL A 557 -23.64 -32.14 -35.43
N ILE A 558 -23.78 -31.52 -36.62
CA ILE A 558 -23.69 -30.05 -36.76
C ILE A 558 -24.76 -29.37 -35.88
N LEU A 559 -25.99 -29.87 -35.87
CA LEU A 559 -27.08 -29.31 -35.07
C LEU A 559 -26.80 -29.43 -33.56
N ILE A 560 -26.40 -30.61 -33.08
CA ILE A 560 -26.10 -30.84 -31.66
C ILE A 560 -24.93 -29.96 -31.24
N SER A 561 -23.85 -29.90 -32.02
CA SER A 561 -22.71 -29.04 -31.71
C SER A 561 -23.07 -27.56 -31.70
N THR A 562 -23.93 -27.12 -32.61
CA THR A 562 -24.48 -25.74 -32.61
C THR A 562 -25.23 -25.45 -31.32
N VAL A 563 -26.11 -26.35 -30.89
CA VAL A 563 -26.90 -26.19 -29.67
C VAL A 563 -25.99 -26.14 -28.44
N LEU A 564 -24.97 -26.99 -28.37
CA LEU A 564 -24.02 -26.98 -27.26
C LEU A 564 -23.23 -25.66 -27.20
N VAL A 565 -22.79 -25.13 -28.34
CA VAL A 565 -22.12 -23.81 -28.43
C VAL A 565 -23.05 -22.67 -28.01
N LEU A 566 -24.31 -22.66 -28.48
CA LEU A 566 -25.29 -21.63 -28.11
C LEU A 566 -25.67 -21.65 -26.62
N LEU A 567 -25.65 -22.83 -25.99
CA LEU A 567 -25.91 -22.98 -24.55
C LEU A 567 -24.67 -22.66 -23.68
N GLY A 568 -23.52 -22.32 -24.29
CA GLY A 568 -22.27 -22.09 -23.57
C GLY A 568 -21.72 -23.34 -22.88
N LEU A 569 -22.08 -24.53 -23.38
CA LEU A 569 -21.67 -25.83 -22.85
C LEU A 569 -20.49 -26.45 -23.64
N ALA A 570 -20.02 -25.76 -24.69
CA ALA A 570 -18.96 -26.21 -25.60
C ALA A 570 -17.76 -25.27 -25.61
#